data_AF-A0A0F8ZRV7-F1
#
_entry.id   AF-A0A0F8ZRV7-F1
#
_cell.length_a   1.000
_cell.length_b   1.000
_cell.length_c   1.000
_cell.angle_alpha   90.00
_cell.angle_beta   90.00
_cell.angle_gamma   90.00
#
_symmetry.space_group_name_H-M   'P 1'
#
loop_
_entity.id
_entity.type
_entity.pdbx_description
1 polymer ?
#
loop_
_entity_poly.entity_id
_entity_poly.type
_entity_poly.pdbx_seq_one_letter_code
_entity_poly.pdbx_strand_id
1 'polypeptide(L)'
;SVVKGHRGEEEQHAAFIAVPQRSKLRWPDGNHNKSPSGAVDVGPYIKGIGVPWASVLMLKGYSKREARAGCIAHFCQFSGVVLSFAESMGIKLRWGGNWDGDDIILIDQRFDDLPHYELRP
;
A
#
# COMPACT_ATOMS: atom_id res chain seq x y z
N SER A 1 0.59 -9.97 4.56
CA SER A 1 0.67 -9.43 5.94
C SER A 1 -0.14 -8.17 6.00
N VAL A 2 -1.06 -8.05 6.97
CA VAL A 2 -1.78 -6.79 7.23
C VAL A 2 -0.84 -5.87 8.02
N VAL A 3 -0.63 -4.67 7.51
CA VAL A 3 0.28 -3.66 8.08
C VAL A 3 -0.53 -2.58 8.80
N LYS A 4 -1.64 -2.13 8.21
CA LYS A 4 -2.54 -1.14 8.82
C LYS A 4 -3.98 -1.37 8.39
N GLY A 5 -4.91 -1.37 9.33
CA GLY A 5 -6.35 -1.32 9.06
C GLY A 5 -6.90 0.06 9.42
N HIS A 6 -7.75 0.11 10.44
CA HIS A 6 -8.18 1.39 11.02
C HIS A 6 -6.99 2.18 11.59
N ARG A 7 -7.00 3.50 11.36
CA ARG A 7 -6.05 4.45 11.96
C ARG A 7 -6.85 5.50 12.70
N GLY A 8 -6.67 5.61 14.02
CA GLY A 8 -7.39 6.56 14.87
C GLY A 8 -6.89 8.00 14.77
N GLU A 9 -7.54 8.92 15.47
CA GLU A 9 -7.24 10.37 15.44
C GLU A 9 -5.78 10.68 15.81
N GLU A 10 -5.30 10.16 16.94
CA GLU A 10 -3.94 10.41 17.41
C GLU A 10 -2.88 9.92 16.42
N GLU A 11 -3.06 8.71 15.88
CA GLU A 11 -2.13 8.13 14.90
C GLU A 11 -2.17 8.88 13.57
N GLN A 12 -3.35 9.33 13.12
CA GLN A 12 -3.50 10.11 11.91
C GLN A 12 -2.87 11.50 12.07
N HIS A 13 -3.07 12.14 13.22
CA HIS A 13 -2.44 13.41 13.56
C HIS A 13 -0.90 13.26 13.59
N ALA A 14 -0.39 12.22 14.27
CA ALA A 14 1.04 11.91 14.31
C ALA A 14 1.62 11.69 12.90
N ALA A 15 0.92 10.96 12.04
CA ALA A 15 1.34 10.75 10.65
C ALA A 15 1.32 12.05 9.81
N PHE A 16 0.35 12.92 10.07
CA PHE A 16 0.21 14.20 9.37
C PHE A 16 1.32 15.20 9.74
N ILE A 17 1.74 15.24 11.00
CA ILE A 17 2.79 16.17 11.50
C ILE A 17 4.21 15.60 11.44
N ALA A 18 4.38 14.31 11.11
CA ALA A 18 5.69 13.66 11.08
C ALA A 18 6.69 14.36 10.15
N VAL A 19 7.98 14.22 10.44
CA VAL A 19 9.08 14.68 9.57
C VAL A 19 9.99 13.49 9.25
N PRO A 20 10.01 12.98 8.00
CA PRO A 20 9.21 13.42 6.86
C PRO A 20 7.70 13.10 7.03
N GLN A 21 6.84 13.90 6.39
CA GLN A 21 5.38 13.75 6.45
C GLN A 21 4.96 12.36 5.95
N ARG A 22 4.07 11.69 6.71
CA ARG A 22 3.59 10.32 6.42
C ARG A 22 2.13 10.27 5.98
N SER A 23 1.40 11.38 6.10
CA SER A 23 0.05 11.55 5.57
C SER A 23 -0.15 12.98 5.12
N LYS A 24 -0.83 13.17 3.98
CA LYS A 24 -1.27 14.49 3.50
C LYS A 24 -2.64 14.89 4.07
N LEU A 25 -3.37 13.95 4.66
CA LEU A 25 -4.72 14.12 5.17
C LEU A 25 -4.70 14.27 6.70
N ARG A 26 -5.54 15.16 7.23
CA ARG A 26 -5.81 15.25 8.68
C ARG A 26 -6.89 14.23 9.05
N TRP A 27 -7.06 13.99 10.34
CA TRP A 27 -8.24 13.26 10.81
C TRP A 27 -9.51 14.12 10.59
N PRO A 28 -10.66 13.53 10.19
CA PRO A 28 -10.92 12.14 9.84
C PRO A 28 -10.90 11.87 8.31
N ASP A 29 -10.20 12.68 7.53
CA ASP A 29 -10.33 12.73 6.07
C ASP A 29 -9.74 11.50 5.34
N GLY A 30 -8.94 10.68 6.02
CA GLY A 30 -8.34 9.48 5.45
C GLY A 30 -9.29 8.28 5.40
N ASN A 31 -9.18 7.45 4.37
CA ASN A 31 -10.00 6.22 4.27
C ASN A 31 -9.70 5.20 5.39
N HIS A 32 -8.51 5.25 6.00
CA HIS A 32 -8.20 4.48 7.21
C HIS A 32 -8.96 4.96 8.46
N ASN A 33 -9.47 6.20 8.48
CA ASN A 33 -10.06 6.84 9.67
C ASN A 33 -11.51 6.43 9.93
N LYS A 34 -12.17 5.78 8.95
CA LYS A 34 -13.56 5.33 9.05
C LYS A 34 -13.67 4.07 9.92
N SER A 35 -14.86 3.85 10.50
CA SER A 35 -15.24 2.60 11.18
C SER A 35 -16.60 2.12 10.66
N PRO A 36 -16.67 1.00 9.91
CA PRO A 36 -15.54 0.18 9.47
C PRO A 36 -14.58 0.94 8.55
N SER A 37 -13.30 0.53 8.56
CA SER A 37 -12.27 1.18 7.74
C SER A 37 -12.51 0.93 6.27
N GLY A 38 -12.37 1.98 5.46
CA GLY A 38 -12.51 1.88 4.00
C GLY A 38 -11.20 1.53 3.30
N ALA A 39 -10.10 1.43 4.04
CA ALA A 39 -8.76 1.14 3.50
C ALA A 39 -7.97 0.17 4.36
N VAL A 40 -7.00 -0.49 3.73
CA VAL A 40 -6.05 -1.40 4.37
C VAL A 40 -4.70 -1.31 3.69
N ASP A 41 -3.63 -1.27 4.50
CA ASP A 41 -2.26 -1.49 4.05
C ASP A 41 -1.93 -2.96 4.22
N VAL A 42 -1.69 -3.66 3.12
CA VAL A 42 -1.35 -5.08 3.10
C VAL A 42 -0.29 -5.36 2.05
N GLY A 43 0.67 -6.22 2.39
CA GLY A 43 1.77 -6.59 1.48
C GLY A 43 2.04 -8.08 1.41
N PRO A 44 2.81 -8.52 0.39
CA PRO A 44 3.28 -9.90 0.28
C PRO A 44 4.11 -10.28 1.50
N TYR A 45 4.12 -11.57 1.86
CA TYR A 45 4.94 -12.09 2.95
C TYR A 45 5.80 -13.23 2.43
N ILE A 46 7.12 -13.10 2.57
CA ILE A 46 8.09 -14.11 2.18
C ILE A 46 8.68 -14.73 3.44
N LYS A 47 8.59 -16.07 3.58
CA LYS A 47 9.13 -16.79 4.73
C LYS A 47 10.61 -16.47 4.93
N GLY A 48 11.00 -16.07 6.14
CA GLY A 48 12.39 -15.70 6.49
C GLY A 48 12.82 -14.29 6.06
N ILE A 49 11.94 -13.53 5.39
CA ILE A 49 12.16 -12.14 4.98
C ILE A 49 11.11 -11.22 5.60
N GLY A 50 9.84 -11.64 5.64
CA GLY A 50 8.72 -10.78 5.99
C GLY A 50 8.17 -10.06 4.76
N VAL A 51 7.69 -8.83 4.93
CA VAL A 51 7.31 -7.99 3.79
C VAL A 51 8.60 -7.55 3.07
N PRO A 52 8.74 -7.80 1.76
CA PRO A 52 9.97 -7.55 1.01
C PRO A 52 10.14 -6.07 0.66
N TRP A 53 10.14 -5.21 1.68
CA TRP A 53 10.46 -3.79 1.51
C TRP A 53 11.85 -3.64 0.91
N ALA A 54 12.05 -2.63 0.06
CA ALA A 54 13.36 -2.35 -0.51
C ALA A 54 14.45 -2.21 0.58
N SER A 55 14.13 -1.64 1.74
CA SER A 55 15.07 -1.56 2.87
C SER A 55 15.44 -2.94 3.44
N VAL A 56 14.47 -3.85 3.58
CA VAL A 56 14.70 -5.22 4.04
C VAL A 56 15.54 -6.00 3.01
N LEU A 57 15.24 -5.85 1.73
CA LEU A 57 16.01 -6.50 0.66
C LEU A 57 17.45 -5.95 0.59
N MET A 58 17.66 -4.64 0.78
CA MET A 58 19.03 -4.09 0.88
C MET A 58 19.79 -4.67 2.07
N LEU A 59 19.15 -4.87 3.23
CA LEU A 59 19.77 -5.55 4.39
C LEU A 59 20.11 -7.02 4.13
N LYS A 60 19.47 -7.64 3.12
CA LYS A 60 19.79 -9.01 2.66
C LYS A 60 20.92 -9.05 1.63
N GLY A 61 21.50 -7.90 1.26
CA GLY A 61 22.67 -7.82 0.38
C GLY A 61 22.36 -7.51 -1.09
N TYR A 62 21.09 -7.28 -1.45
CA TYR A 62 20.73 -6.84 -2.80
C TYR A 62 21.12 -5.37 -3.01
N SER A 63 21.57 -5.03 -4.23
CA SER A 63 21.82 -3.64 -4.58
C SER A 63 20.54 -2.81 -4.49
N LYS A 64 20.68 -1.49 -4.35
CA LYS A 64 19.53 -0.57 -4.32
C LYS A 64 18.61 -0.72 -5.54
N ARG A 65 19.17 -1.02 -6.72
CA ARG A 65 18.40 -1.25 -7.95
C ARG A 65 17.59 -2.55 -7.84
N GLU A 66 18.24 -3.64 -7.45
CA GLU A 66 17.59 -4.96 -7.30
C GLU A 66 16.53 -4.94 -6.20
N ALA A 67 16.83 -4.34 -5.04
CA ALA A 67 15.91 -4.24 -3.93
C ALA A 67 14.65 -3.44 -4.28
N ARG A 68 14.79 -2.35 -5.05
CA ARG A 68 13.65 -1.57 -5.53
C ARG A 68 12.83 -2.37 -6.55
N ALA A 69 13.48 -2.97 -7.54
CA ALA A 69 12.81 -3.78 -8.55
C ALA A 69 12.07 -4.96 -7.92
N GLY A 70 12.71 -5.68 -6.98
CA GLY A 70 12.11 -6.80 -6.27
C GLY A 70 10.94 -6.39 -5.38
N CYS A 71 11.07 -5.28 -4.64
CA CYS A 71 9.95 -4.72 -3.87
C CYS A 71 8.74 -4.44 -4.78
N ILE A 72 8.95 -3.69 -5.86
CA ILE A 72 7.88 -3.36 -6.82
C ILE A 72 7.27 -4.61 -7.43
N ALA A 73 8.10 -5.55 -7.90
CA ALA A 73 7.63 -6.79 -8.53
C ALA A 73 6.76 -7.63 -7.59
N HIS A 74 7.18 -7.80 -6.32
CA HIS A 74 6.40 -8.56 -5.35
C HIS A 74 5.08 -7.88 -5.00
N PHE A 75 5.06 -6.55 -4.87
CA PHE A 75 3.81 -5.83 -4.67
C PHE A 75 2.89 -5.94 -5.88
N CYS A 76 3.37 -5.72 -7.11
CA CYS A 76 2.55 -5.86 -8.32
C CYS A 76 1.96 -7.28 -8.46
N GLN A 77 2.77 -8.32 -8.21
CA GLN A 77 2.30 -9.71 -8.23
C GLN A 77 1.20 -9.95 -7.19
N PHE A 78 1.40 -9.45 -5.97
CA PHE A 78 0.42 -9.56 -4.89
C PHE A 78 -0.88 -8.79 -5.23
N SER A 79 -0.76 -7.58 -5.75
CA SER A 79 -1.88 -6.72 -6.13
C SER A 79 -2.70 -7.31 -7.26
N GLY A 80 -2.07 -7.92 -8.27
CA GLY A 80 -2.79 -8.64 -9.32
C GLY A 80 -3.72 -9.72 -8.73
N VAL A 81 -3.23 -10.51 -7.78
CA VAL A 81 -4.05 -11.53 -7.09
C VAL A 81 -5.20 -10.88 -6.30
N VAL A 82 -4.91 -9.85 -5.51
CA VAL A 82 -5.93 -9.16 -4.69
C VAL A 82 -7.04 -8.57 -5.56
N LEU A 83 -6.67 -7.86 -6.64
CA LEU A 83 -7.61 -7.22 -7.54
C LEU A 83 -8.47 -8.25 -8.29
N SER A 84 -7.89 -9.35 -8.78
CA SER A 84 -8.65 -10.43 -9.42
C SER A 84 -9.66 -11.08 -8.48
N PHE A 85 -9.31 -11.32 -7.21
CA PHE A 85 -10.27 -11.84 -6.24
C PHE A 85 -11.36 -10.81 -5.91
N ALA A 86 -11.01 -9.54 -5.72
CA ALA A 86 -12.00 -8.49 -5.47
C ALA A 86 -13.02 -8.40 -6.62
N GLU A 87 -12.55 -8.42 -7.86
CA GLU A 87 -13.41 -8.47 -9.05
C GLU A 87 -14.32 -9.71 -9.05
N SER A 88 -13.77 -10.90 -8.76
CA SER A 88 -14.55 -12.15 -8.70
C SER A 88 -15.64 -12.13 -7.62
N MET A 89 -15.48 -11.30 -6.60
CA MET A 89 -16.44 -11.12 -5.50
C MET A 89 -17.39 -9.93 -5.73
N GLY A 90 -17.28 -9.21 -6.86
CA GLY A 90 -18.04 -8.00 -7.13
C GLY A 90 -17.67 -6.82 -6.22
N ILE A 91 -16.48 -6.83 -5.62
CA ILE A 91 -15.99 -5.77 -4.73
C ILE A 91 -15.19 -4.76 -5.56
N LYS A 92 -15.68 -3.52 -5.62
CA LYS A 92 -14.94 -2.42 -6.25
C LYS A 92 -13.78 -1.99 -5.36
N LEU A 93 -12.56 -2.32 -5.77
CA LEU A 93 -11.34 -2.03 -5.02
C LEU A 93 -10.39 -1.18 -5.86
N ARG A 94 -9.71 -0.22 -5.22
CA ARG A 94 -8.59 0.54 -5.77
C ARG A 94 -7.30 0.17 -5.06
N TRP A 95 -6.19 0.13 -5.79
CA TRP A 95 -4.85 -0.11 -5.28
C TRP A 95 -3.94 1.11 -5.46
N GLY A 96 -3.08 1.42 -4.49
CA GLY A 96 -2.19 2.59 -4.50
C GLY A 96 -1.03 2.53 -5.51
N GLY A 97 -0.92 1.45 -6.28
CA GLY A 97 -0.05 1.36 -7.46
C GLY A 97 -0.72 1.74 -8.79
N ASN A 98 -2.03 2.07 -8.77
CA ASN A 98 -2.83 2.48 -9.92
C ASN A 98 -3.99 3.37 -9.46
N TRP A 99 -3.70 4.63 -9.14
CA TRP A 99 -4.64 5.52 -8.43
C TRP A 99 -5.84 5.97 -9.28
N ASP A 100 -5.62 6.23 -10.57
CA ASP A 100 -6.67 6.58 -11.54
C ASP A 100 -7.42 5.33 -12.03
N GLY A 101 -6.76 4.17 -12.07
CA GLY A 101 -7.41 2.90 -12.41
C GLY A 101 -7.59 2.75 -13.91
N ASP A 102 -6.61 3.19 -14.70
CA ASP A 102 -6.59 3.06 -16.17
C ASP A 102 -5.77 1.85 -16.67
N ASP A 103 -5.25 1.06 -15.72
CA ASP A 103 -4.44 -0.15 -15.89
C ASP A 103 -3.00 0.10 -16.36
N ILE A 104 -2.56 1.35 -16.39
CA ILE A 104 -1.15 1.72 -16.47
C ILE A 104 -0.58 1.69 -15.04
N ILE A 105 0.29 0.72 -14.78
CA ILE A 105 0.79 0.46 -13.43
C ILE A 105 2.06 1.29 -13.17
N LEU A 106 2.03 2.14 -12.14
CA LEU A 106 3.14 2.92 -11.55
C LEU A 106 3.81 4.00 -12.42
N ILE A 107 3.77 3.91 -13.74
CA ILE A 107 4.65 4.73 -14.60
C ILE A 107 4.09 6.11 -14.96
N ASP A 108 2.82 6.36 -14.69
CA ASP A 108 2.09 7.59 -15.03
C ASP A 108 1.51 8.33 -13.81
N GLN A 109 1.80 7.82 -12.60
CA GLN A 109 1.48 8.46 -11.34
C GLN A 109 2.71 9.03 -10.63
N ARG A 110 2.49 9.97 -9.70
CA ARG A 110 3.57 10.64 -8.94
C ARG A 110 3.73 10.12 -7.50
N PHE A 111 2.87 9.21 -7.07
CA PHE A 111 2.81 8.75 -5.69
C PHE A 111 2.42 7.28 -5.63
N ASP A 112 3.41 6.42 -5.42
CA ASP A 112 3.22 4.98 -5.29
C ASP A 112 3.02 4.62 -3.83
N ASP A 113 1.82 4.14 -3.51
CA ASP A 113 1.47 3.62 -2.18
C ASP A 113 1.16 2.13 -2.29
N LEU A 114 2.20 1.35 -2.63
CA LEU A 114 2.09 -0.06 -2.96
C LEU A 114 1.35 -0.94 -1.94
N PRO A 115 1.38 -0.67 -0.62
CA PRO A 115 0.62 -1.46 0.35
C PRO A 115 -0.86 -1.11 0.38
N HIS A 116 -1.25 0.08 -0.09
CA HIS A 116 -2.57 0.67 0.15
C HIS A 116 -3.63 0.10 -0.79
N TYR A 117 -4.75 -0.31 -0.21
CA TYR A 117 -5.98 -0.65 -0.92
C TYR A 117 -7.16 0.04 -0.28
N GLU A 118 -8.14 0.42 -1.07
CA GLU A 118 -9.35 1.06 -0.58
C GLU A 118 -10.59 0.74 -1.41
N LEU A 119 -11.74 0.72 -0.74
CA LEU A 119 -13.02 0.53 -1.40
C LEU A 119 -13.34 1.75 -2.29
N ARG A 120 -13.72 1.49 -3.54
CA ARG A 120 -14.32 2.53 -4.39
C ARG A 120 -15.82 2.64 -4.10
N PRO A 121 -16.39 3.86 -4.08
CA PRO A 121 -17.84 4.05 -4.05
C PRO A 121 -18.60 3.35 -5.20
#